data_AF-A0A919VSJ8-F1
#
_entry.id   AF-A0A919VSJ8-F1
#
_cell.length_a   1.000
_cell.length_b   1.000
_cell.length_c   1.000
_cell.angle_alpha   90.00
_cell.angle_beta   90.00
_cell.angle_gamma   90.00
#
_symmetry.space_group_name_H-M   'P 1'
#
loop_
_entity.id
_entity.type
_entity.pdbx_description
1 polymer ?
#
loop_
_entity_poly.entity_id
_entity_poly.type
_entity_poly.pdbx_seq_one_letter_code
_entity_poly.pdbx_strand_id
1 'polypeptide(L)' 'MDRQPETTDPAALLVPARDLRTAAVIAGRADVVAKVDEVILLIAGRVEPAGTERDGDKANTVVRILDGLGF' A
#
# COMPACT_ATOMS: atom_id res chain seq x y z
N MET A 1 32.50 11.26 -7.29
CA MET A 1 31.87 10.01 -6.81
C MET A 1 30.46 10.37 -6.41
N ASP A 2 29.56 10.40 -7.39
CA ASP A 2 28.13 10.54 -7.17
C ASP A 2 27.65 9.31 -6.40
N ARG A 3 27.15 9.52 -5.17
CA ARG A 3 26.36 8.48 -4.50
C ARG A 3 25.08 8.35 -5.32
N GLN A 4 25.01 7.32 -6.17
CA GLN A 4 23.72 6.90 -6.70
C GLN A 4 22.82 6.65 -5.47
N PRO A 5 21.63 7.27 -5.39
CA PRO A 5 20.67 6.90 -4.37
C PRO A 5 20.44 5.41 -4.55
N GLU A 6 20.76 4.65 -3.51
CA GLU A 6 20.43 3.24 -3.40
C GLU A 6 18.95 3.15 -3.82
N THR A 7 18.71 2.59 -5.01
CA THR A 7 17.36 2.46 -5.55
C THR A 7 16.64 1.48 -4.65
N THR A 8 16.08 1.99 -3.56
CA THR A 8 15.22 1.23 -2.67
C THR A 8 14.10 0.70 -3.53
N ASP A 9 14.06 -0.61 -3.68
CA ASP A 9 12.99 -1.28 -4.40
C ASP A 9 11.67 -0.81 -3.77
N PRO A 10 10.78 -0.13 -4.52
CA PRO A 10 9.56 0.42 -3.95
C PRO A 10 8.68 -0.68 -3.33
N ALA A 11 8.75 -1.92 -3.82
CA ALA A 11 8.02 -3.04 -3.22
C ALA A 11 8.49 -3.36 -1.78
N ALA A 12 9.71 -2.99 -1.40
CA ALA A 12 10.17 -3.11 -0.01
C ALA A 12 9.35 -2.23 0.96
N LEU A 13 8.65 -1.21 0.47
CA LEU A 13 7.78 -0.34 1.26
C LEU A 13 6.36 -0.89 1.45
N LEU A 14 5.97 -1.96 0.73
CA LEU A 14 4.64 -2.56 0.84
C LEU A 14 4.39 -3.20 2.21
N VAL A 15 5.40 -3.86 2.77
CA VAL A 15 5.30 -4.48 4.11
C VAL A 15 5.12 -3.42 5.21
N PRO A 16 5.97 -2.38 5.31
CA PRO A 16 5.73 -1.28 6.24
C PRO A 16 4.40 -0.55 6.04
N ALA A 17 3.94 -0.39 4.79
CA ALA A 17 2.65 0.25 4.50
C ALA A 17 1.48 -0.60 5.01
N ARG A 18 1.55 -1.93 4.84
CA ARG A 18 0.58 -2.87 5.44
C ARG A 18 0.57 -2.79 6.97
N ASP A 19 1.74 -2.74 7.61
CA ASP A 19 1.83 -2.67 9.07
C ASP A 19 1.20 -1.37 9.60
N LEU A 20 1.46 -0.24 8.92
CA LEU A 20 0.86 1.04 9.23
C LEU A 20 -0.67 1.02 9.05
N ARG A 21 -1.17 0.41 7.96
CA ARG A 21 -2.60 0.22 7.74
C ARG A 21 -3.24 -0.55 8.90
N THR A 22 -2.60 -1.62 9.34
CA THR A 22 -3.08 -2.45 10.45
C THR A 22 -3.13 -1.66 11.75
N ALA A 23 -2.08 -0.90 12.07
CA ALA A 23 -2.07 -0.01 13.23
C ALA A 23 -3.19 1.04 13.17
N ALA A 24 -3.46 1.62 11.99
CA ALA A 24 -4.54 2.58 11.80
C ALA A 24 -5.94 1.96 11.99
N VAL A 25 -6.16 0.72 11.55
CA VAL A 25 -7.39 -0.04 11.80
C VAL A 25 -7.58 -0.27 13.31
N ILE A 26 -6.54 -0.76 13.99
CA ILE A 26 -6.57 -1.00 15.44
C ILE A 26 -6.87 0.29 16.22
N ALA A 27 -6.31 1.42 15.76
CA ALA A 27 -6.54 2.73 16.35
C ALA A 27 -7.90 3.37 15.98
N GLY A 28 -8.72 2.72 15.15
CA GLY A 28 -10.01 3.26 14.68
C GLY A 28 -9.88 4.49 13.77
N ARG A 29 -8.71 4.71 13.15
CA ARG A 29 -8.40 5.87 12.32
C ARG A 29 -8.69 5.61 10.85
N ALA A 30 -9.98 5.56 10.50
CA ALA A 30 -10.44 5.31 9.13
C ALA A 30 -9.89 6.30 8.10
N ASP A 31 -9.66 7.56 8.50
CA ASP A 31 -9.03 8.60 7.69
C ASP A 31 -7.59 8.27 7.29
N VAL A 32 -6.84 7.63 8.20
CA VAL A 32 -5.47 7.20 7.95
C VAL A 32 -5.44 5.93 7.11
N VAL A 33 -6.35 4.98 7.36
CA VAL A 33 -6.49 3.75 6.56
C VAL A 33 -6.66 4.08 5.07
N ALA A 34 -7.57 5.00 4.73
CA ALA A 34 -7.80 5.41 3.35
C ALA A 34 -6.54 5.94 2.65
N LYS A 35 -5.78 6.80 3.35
CA LYS A 35 -4.51 7.35 2.82
C LYS A 35 -3.43 6.29 2.63
N VAL A 36 -3.35 5.32 3.56
CA VAL A 36 -2.37 4.24 3.46
C VAL A 36 -2.75 3.29 2.31
N ASP A 37 -4.03 3.05 2.08
CA ASP A 37 -4.51 2.27 0.93
C ASP A 37 -4.11 2.92 -0.41
N GLU A 38 -4.25 4.23 -0.54
CA GLU A 38 -3.76 4.98 -1.72
C GLU A 38 -2.24 4.82 -1.92
N VAL A 39 -1.47 4.92 -0.84
CA VAL A 39 -0.01 4.75 -0.87
C VAL A 39 0.37 3.33 -1.30
N ILE A 40 -0.31 2.30 -0.77
CA ILE A 40 -0.09 0.90 -1.17
C ILE A 40 -0.32 0.72 -2.67
N LEU A 41 -1.36 1.33 -3.23
CA LEU A 41 -1.67 1.25 -4.66
C LEU A 41 -0.65 1.97 -5.54
N LEU A 42 -0.18 3.15 -5.10
CA LEU A 42 0.88 3.90 -5.79
C LEU A 42 2.18 3.08 -5.83
N ILE A 43 2.55 2.48 -4.71
CA ILE A 43 3.76 1.64 -4.59
C ILE A 43 3.62 0.37 -5.45
N ALA A 44 2.44 -0.25 -5.46
CA ALA A 44 2.16 -1.43 -6.27
C ALA A 44 2.06 -1.13 -7.79
N GLY A 45 2.20 0.13 -8.20
CA GLY A 45 2.07 0.55 -9.60
C GLY A 45 0.66 0.35 -10.17
N ARG A 46 -0.37 0.34 -9.31
CA ARG A 46 -1.77 0.04 -9.69
C ARG A 46 -2.68 1.27 -9.81
N VAL A 47 -2.11 2.47 -9.76
CA VAL A 47 -2.90 3.70 -9.93
C VAL A 47 -3.03 4.02 -11.41
N GLU A 48 -4.11 3.55 -12.00
CA GLU A 48 -4.68 4.16 -13.21
C GLU A 48 -5.26 5.54 -12.79
N PRO A 49 -5.17 6.58 -13.63
CA PRO A 49 -5.65 7.92 -13.28
C PRO A 49 -7.16 7.89 -13.01
N ALA A 50 -7.52 8.13 -11.74
CA ALA A 50 -8.83 8.45 -11.19
C ALA A 50 -10.03 8.17 -12.12
N GLY A 51 -10.48 6.91 -12.16
CA GLY A 51 -11.64 6.48 -12.92
C GLY A 51 -12.36 5.29 -12.26
N THR A 52 -13.23 5.60 -11.30
CA THR A 52 -14.48 4.87 -11.03
C THR A 52 -14.42 3.37 -10.70
N GLU A 53 -13.43 2.88 -9.95
CA GLU A 53 -13.56 1.60 -9.21
C GLU A 53 -13.00 1.77 -7.80
N ARG A 54 -13.72 1.26 -6.79
CA ARG A 54 -13.39 1.42 -5.36
C ARG A 54 -11.94 0.96 -5.08
N ASP A 55 -11.02 1.92 -4.98
CA ASP A 55 -9.60 1.68 -4.67
C ASP A 55 -9.38 0.79 -3.42
N GLY A 56 -10.30 0.85 -2.45
CA GLY A 56 -10.25 0.02 -1.24
C GLY A 56 -10.24 -1.50 -1.49
N ASP A 57 -10.92 -2.00 -2.53
CA ASP A 57 -10.92 -3.43 -2.84
C ASP A 57 -9.56 -3.89 -3.38
N LYS A 58 -8.90 -3.07 -4.20
CA LYS A 58 -7.58 -3.37 -4.78
C LYS A 58 -6.47 -3.34 -3.73
N ALA A 59 -6.50 -2.37 -2.82
CA ALA A 59 -5.53 -2.30 -1.72
C ALA A 59 -5.66 -3.51 -0.77
N ASN A 60 -6.89 -3.92 -0.47
CA ASN A 60 -7.16 -5.11 0.33
C ASN A 60 -6.64 -6.40 -0.34
N THR A 61 -6.74 -6.52 -1.67
CA THR A 61 -6.12 -7.61 -2.41
C THR A 61 -4.60 -7.63 -2.25
N VAL A 62 -3.93 -6.47 -2.34
CA VAL A 62 -2.47 -6.38 -2.16
C VAL A 62 -2.08 -6.80 -0.75
N VAL A 63 -2.79 -6.33 0.27
CA VAL A 63 -2.57 -6.74 1.67
C VAL A 63 -2.71 -8.25 1.82
N ARG A 64 -3.77 -8.86 1.30
CA ARG A 64 -3.96 -10.33 1.37
C ARG A 64 -2.81 -11.12 0.73
N ILE A 65 -2.27 -10.64 -0.39
CA ILE A 65 -1.11 -11.26 -1.03
C ILE A 65 0.11 -11.18 -0.11
N LEU A 66 0.34 -10.04 0.55
CA LEU A 66 1.44 -9.86 1.52
C LEU A 66 1.26 -10.73 2.76
N ASP A 67 0.03 -10.99 3.18
CA ASP A 67 -0.31 -11.90 4.28
C ASP A 67 -0.03 -13.39 3.93
N GLY A 68 0.34 -13.71 2.69
CA GLY A 68 0.46 -15.09 2.21
C GLY A 68 -0.90 -15.77 2.01
N LEU A 69 -1.99 -15.01 2.05
CA LEU A 69 -3.36 -15.47 1.83
C LEU A 69 -3.74 -15.33 0.34
N GLY A 70 -2.85 -15.82 -0.54
CA GLY A 70 -3.10 -15.86 -1.97
C GLY A 70 -4.11 -16.95 -2.33
N PHE A 71 -5.20 -16.54 -2.99
CA PHE A 71 -6.34 -17.31 -3.53
C PHE A 71 -6.76 -18.59 -2.79
#